data_AF-A0A363T9N5-F1
#
_entry.id   AF-A0A363T9N5-F1
#
_cell.length_a   1.000
_cell.length_b   1.000
_cell.length_c   1.000
_cell.angle_alpha   90.00
_cell.angle_beta   90.00
_cell.angle_gamma   90.00
#
_symmetry.space_group_name_H-M   'P 1'
#
loop_
_entity.id
_entity.type
_entity.pdbx_description
1 polymer ?
#
loop_
_entity_poly.entity_id
_entity_poly.type
_entity_poly.pdbx_seq_one_letter_code
_entity_poly.pdbx_strand_id
1 'polypeptide(L)' 'MNREQDKLENIWDELLSEQPETIREAYTSLDLPHQQAVLAHLQRMSSESGWQPEQRRSALAALKAIMNQDKKWT' A
#
# COMPACT_ATOMS: atom_id res chain seq x y z
N MET A 1 5.47 -24.91 -3.44
CA MET A 1 5.05 -23.61 -2.87
C MET A 1 6.26 -22.71 -2.84
N ASN A 2 6.18 -21.56 -3.51
CA ASN A 2 7.28 -20.61 -3.62
C ASN A 2 7.13 -19.55 -2.51
N ARG A 3 7.84 -19.72 -1.40
CA ARG A 3 7.69 -18.91 -0.17
C ARG A 3 7.89 -17.41 -0.37
N GLU A 4 8.55 -17.01 -1.46
CA GLU A 4 8.77 -15.60 -1.78
C GLU A 4 7.53 -14.96 -2.42
N GLN A 5 6.77 -15.72 -3.20
CA GLN A 5 5.50 -15.27 -3.79
C GLN A 5 4.44 -15.08 -2.70
N ASP A 6 4.28 -16.06 -1.80
CA ASP A 6 3.36 -15.98 -0.65
C ASP A 6 3.63 -14.73 0.22
N LYS A 7 4.90 -14.37 0.43
CA LYS A 7 5.27 -13.16 1.20
C LYS A 7 4.85 -11.89 0.50
N LEU A 8 5.05 -11.81 -0.81
CA LEU A 8 4.66 -10.65 -1.60
C LEU A 8 3.14 -10.50 -1.65
N GLU A 9 2.42 -11.59 -1.84
CA GLU A 9 0.94 -11.60 -1.84
C GLU A 9 0.40 -11.10 -0.49
N ASN A 10 0.94 -11.59 0.63
CA ASN A 10 0.55 -11.11 1.96
C ASN A 10 0.77 -9.60 2.14
N ILE A 11 1.92 -9.08 1.68
CA ILE A 11 2.20 -7.64 1.77
C ILE A 11 1.16 -6.84 0.96
N TRP A 12 0.76 -7.32 -0.22
CA TRP A 12 -0.25 -6.66 -1.03
C TRP A 12 -1.65 -6.74 -0.41
N ASP A 13 -2.02 -7.87 0.18
CA ASP A 13 -3.26 -8.02 0.94
C ASP A 13 -3.32 -7.02 2.10
N GLU A 14 -2.24 -6.90 2.87
CA GLU A 14 -2.12 -5.96 3.98
C GLU A 14 -2.19 -4.50 3.51
N LEU A 15 -1.47 -4.15 2.44
CA LEU A 15 -1.46 -2.81 1.85
C LEU A 15 -2.83 -2.40 1.26
N LEU A 16 -3.61 -3.36 0.77
CA LEU A 16 -4.92 -3.11 0.13
C LEU A 16 -6.11 -3.39 1.05
N SER A 17 -5.86 -3.78 2.30
CA SER A 17 -6.85 -4.15 3.32
C SER A 17 -7.83 -3.03 3.73
N GLU A 18 -7.58 -1.78 3.32
CA GLU A 18 -8.28 -0.58 3.80
C GLU A 18 -8.12 -0.33 5.33
N GLN A 19 -7.30 -1.11 6.04
CA GLN A 19 -7.06 -0.99 7.48
C GLN A 19 -5.83 -0.13 7.76
N PRO A 20 -5.97 1.10 8.29
CA PRO A 20 -4.85 2.03 8.35
C PRO A 20 -3.65 1.53 9.15
N GLU A 21 -3.84 0.78 10.23
CA GLU A 21 -2.74 0.25 11.05
C GLU A 21 -1.97 -0.84 10.30
N THR A 22 -2.68 -1.84 9.78
CA THR A 22 -2.12 -2.91 8.95
C THR A 22 -1.33 -2.38 7.75
N ILE A 23 -1.88 -1.40 7.03
CA ILE A 23 -1.21 -0.77 5.89
C ILE A 23 0.11 -0.13 6.32
N ARG A 24 0.12 0.56 7.46
CA ARG A 24 1.30 1.25 7.97
C ARG A 24 2.38 0.26 8.40
N GLU A 25 2.00 -0.83 9.07
CA GLU A 25 2.91 -1.90 9.47
C GLU A 25 3.53 -2.58 8.24
N ALA A 26 2.70 -2.98 7.27
CA ALA A 26 3.17 -3.58 6.02
C ALA A 26 4.11 -2.65 5.25
N TYR A 27 3.76 -1.36 5.10
CA TYR A 27 4.60 -0.39 4.40
C TYR A 27 5.93 -0.13 5.11
N THR A 28 5.93 0.00 6.43
CA THR A 28 7.15 0.26 7.22
C THR A 28 8.06 -0.97 7.35
N SER A 29 7.54 -2.17 7.11
CA SER A 29 8.32 -3.41 7.05
C SER A 29 9.20 -3.53 5.79
N LEU A 30 8.88 -2.76 4.75
CA LEU A 30 9.64 -2.71 3.49
C LEU A 30 10.88 -1.83 3.62
N ASP A 31 11.93 -2.15 2.86
CA ASP A 31 13.06 -1.24 2.70
C ASP A 31 12.70 -0.01 1.84
N LEU A 32 13.59 0.99 1.83
CA LEU A 32 13.33 2.26 1.16
C LEU A 32 13.05 2.10 -0.37
N PRO A 33 13.82 1.31 -1.14
CA PRO A 33 13.50 1.04 -2.54
C PRO A 33 12.11 0.43 -2.75
N HIS A 34 11.72 -0.55 -1.93
CA HIS A 34 10.43 -1.21 -2.06
C HIS A 34 9.28 -0.30 -1.61
N GLN A 35 9.48 0.54 -0.59
CA GLN A 35 8.53 1.58 -0.19
C GLN A 35 8.23 2.54 -1.36
N GLN A 36 9.27 3.03 -2.03
CA GLN A 36 9.11 3.91 -3.20
C GLN A 36 8.37 3.24 -4.35
N ALA A 37 8.68 1.96 -4.62
CA ALA A 37 8.01 1.18 -5.65
C ALA A 37 6.50 0.99 -5.33
N VAL A 38 6.17 0.66 -4.09
CA VAL A 38 4.79 0.54 -3.60
C VAL A 38 4.04 1.86 -3.73
N LEU A 39 4.65 2.96 -3.29
CA LEU A 39 4.00 4.27 -3.33
C LEU A 39 3.69 4.71 -4.77
N ALA A 40 4.63 4.50 -5.70
CA ALA A 40 4.39 4.73 -7.12
C ALA A 40 3.31 3.82 -7.70
N HIS A 41 3.24 2.55 -7.27
CA HIS A 41 2.21 1.61 -7.73
C HIS A 41 0.81 2.03 -7.24
N LEU A 42 0.67 2.36 -5.95
CA LEU A 42 -0.58 2.83 -5.36
C LEU A 42 -1.09 4.12 -6.03
N GLN A 43 -0.18 5.04 -6.39
CA GLN A 43 -0.52 6.24 -7.15
C GLN A 43 -1.12 5.89 -8.52
N ARG A 44 -0.51 4.97 -9.27
CA ARG A 44 -1.06 4.48 -10.55
C ARG A 44 -2.43 3.83 -10.36
N MET A 45 -2.56 2.93 -9.37
CA MET A 45 -3.83 2.30 -9.02
C MET A 45 -4.94 3.31 -8.77
N SER A 46 -4.64 4.40 -8.06
CA SER A 46 -5.64 5.42 -7.70
C SER A 46 -6.04 6.36 -8.85
N SER A 47 -5.21 6.51 -9.87
CA SER A 47 -5.34 7.58 -10.89
C SER A 47 -5.60 7.07 -12.31
N GLU A 48 -5.12 5.88 -12.66
CA GLU A 48 -5.28 5.34 -14.00
C GLU A 48 -6.67 4.72 -14.21
N SER A 49 -7.21 4.87 -15.42
CA SER A 49 -8.57 4.43 -15.77
C SER A 49 -8.74 2.90 -15.85
N GLY A 50 -7.64 2.14 -15.89
CA GLY A 50 -7.65 0.67 -16.01
C GLY A 50 -7.99 -0.10 -14.74
N TRP A 51 -8.03 0.58 -13.59
CA TRP A 51 -8.28 -0.06 -12.29
C TRP A 51 -9.76 -0.08 -11.93
N GLN A 52 -10.20 -1.17 -11.30
CA GLN A 52 -11.56 -1.31 -10.80
C GLN A 52 -11.84 -0.32 -9.66
N PRO A 53 -13.09 0.13 -9.47
CA PRO A 53 -13.44 1.09 -8.41
C PRO A 53 -12.98 0.66 -7.01
N GLU A 54 -13.07 -0.63 -6.70
CA GLU A 54 -12.60 -1.19 -5.43
C GLU A 54 -11.08 -1.08 -5.26
N GLN A 55 -10.31 -1.41 -6.31
CA GLN A 55 -8.85 -1.30 -6.30
C GLN A 55 -8.41 0.16 -6.12
N ARG A 56 -9.12 1.12 -6.73
CA ARG A 56 -8.85 2.55 -6.51
C ARG A 56 -9.14 2.94 -5.06
N ARG A 57 -10.22 2.42 -4.47
CA ARG A 57 -10.60 2.68 -3.08
C ARG A 57 -9.53 2.19 -2.11
N SER A 58 -9.11 0.93 -2.26
CA SER A 58 -7.99 0.34 -1.49
C SER A 58 -6.71 1.14 -1.65
N ALA A 59 -6.35 1.52 -2.89
CA ALA A 59 -5.15 2.31 -3.13
C ALA A 59 -5.20 3.71 -2.49
N LEU A 60 -6.35 4.38 -2.54
CA LEU A 60 -6.56 5.67 -1.87
C LEU A 60 -6.50 5.55 -0.35
N ALA A 61 -7.07 4.49 0.23
CA ALA A 61 -6.96 4.20 1.65
C ALA A 61 -5.50 3.98 2.06
N ALA A 62 -4.74 3.24 1.25
CA ALA A 62 -3.32 2.99 1.46
C ALA A 62 -2.49 4.27 1.42
N LEU A 63 -2.65 5.08 0.36
CA LEU A 63 -1.97 6.37 0.23
C LEU A 63 -2.29 7.30 1.40
N LYS A 64 -3.56 7.36 1.83
CA LYS A 64 -3.98 8.17 2.98
C LYS A 64 -3.33 7.69 4.28
N ALA A 65 -3.28 6.39 4.52
CA ALA A 65 -2.66 5.83 5.73
C ALA A 65 -1.15 6.10 5.77
N ILE A 66 -0.46 5.95 4.63
CA ILE A 66 0.98 6.21 4.49
C ILE A 66 1.30 7.70 4.65
N MET A 67 0.60 8.59 3.91
CA MET A 67 0.88 10.03 3.93
C MET A 67 0.50 10.70 5.25
N ASN A 68 -0.48 10.17 5.99
CA ASN A 68 -0.84 10.69 7.30
C ASN A 68 0.11 10.22 8.42
N GLN A 69 1.06 9.31 8.15
CA GLN A 69 2.17 9.05 9.09
C GLN A 69 3.09 10.26 9.24
N ASP A 70 3.27 11.02 8.17
CA ASP A 70 4.15 12.18 8.15
C ASP A 70 3.60 13.35 9.00
N LYS A 71 2.28 13.38 9.23
CA LYS A 71 1.58 14.48 9.94
C LYS A 71 1.43 14.28 11.46
N LYS A 72 2.08 13.30 12.08
CA LYS A 72 2.09 13.16 13.56
C LYS A 72 3.11 14.09 14.24
N TRP A 73 3.13 15.38 13.90
CA TRP A 73 3.73 16.43 14.75
C TRP A 73 3.28 17.83 14.31
N THR A 74 2.18 18.33 14.87
CA THR A 74 1.92 19.76 15.13
C THR A 74 1.07 19.87 16.39
#